data_AF-A0A830HH27-F1
#
_entry.id   AF-A0A830HH27-F1
#
_cell.length_a   1.000
_cell.length_b   1.000
_cell.length_c   1.000
_cell.angle_alpha   90.00
_cell.angle_beta   90.00
_cell.angle_gamma   90.00
#
_symmetry.space_group_name_H-M   'P 1'
#
loop_
_entity.id
_entity.type
_entity.pdbx_description
1 polymer ?
#
loop_
_entity_poly.entity_id
_entity_poly.type
_entity_poly.pdbx_seq_one_letter_code
_entity_poly.pdbx_strand_id
1 'polypeptide(L)'
;MAATYGRVLLPYGFYSLVKRSFLGRAPDDLKLEFCDTRIGKAVNAFTVWEKKVIGEYKVEVCNTRASDEDIQRADGEARKLVREYKVVVFSFLSCPFCVKAKSLLRERYGVDDVKVVELDDEDDESGSVRGPALQAALGNWTGRTSMPNIFVDGVNVGGCYDGTPGLVPMIEQGLL
;
A
#
# COMPACT_ATOMS: atom_id res chain seq x y z
N MET A 1 17.00 -25.26 -1.37
CA MET A 1 16.19 -25.40 -2.61
C MET A 1 15.61 -24.04 -2.91
N ALA A 2 16.13 -23.35 -3.92
CA ALA A 2 15.65 -22.02 -4.30
C ALA A 2 14.29 -22.17 -4.98
N ALA A 3 13.24 -21.60 -4.36
CA ALA A 3 11.93 -21.53 -4.99
C ALA A 3 12.04 -20.61 -6.21
N THR A 4 12.06 -21.23 -7.39
CA THR A 4 11.96 -20.55 -8.68
C THR A 4 10.57 -19.95 -8.76
N TYR A 5 10.40 -18.72 -8.24
CA TYR A 5 9.20 -17.93 -8.45
C TYR A 5 9.09 -17.66 -9.95
N GLY A 6 8.31 -18.51 -10.62
CA GLY A 6 8.01 -18.39 -12.04
C GLY A 6 7.52 -16.98 -12.34
N ARG A 7 8.01 -16.41 -13.44
CA ARG A 7 7.45 -15.20 -14.06
C ARG A 7 6.02 -15.49 -14.48
N VAL A 8 5.09 -15.44 -13.53
CA VAL A 8 3.70 -15.15 -13.84
C VAL A 8 3.74 -13.74 -14.43
N LEU A 9 3.52 -13.63 -15.74
CA LEU A 9 3.21 -12.35 -16.37
C LEU A 9 1.94 -11.86 -15.71
N LEU A 10 2.12 -10.99 -14.72
CA LEU A 10 1.04 -10.57 -13.86
C LEU A 10 -0.03 -9.84 -14.68
N PRO A 11 -1.31 -10.04 -14.37
CA PRO A 11 -2.31 -9.02 -14.61
C PRO A 11 -2.10 -7.92 -13.57
N TYR A 12 -0.90 -7.35 -13.54
CA TYR A 12 -0.65 -6.19 -12.70
C TYR A 12 -1.52 -5.09 -13.27
N GLY A 13 -2.56 -4.76 -12.52
CA GLY A 13 -3.21 -3.47 -12.60
C GLY A 13 -2.22 -2.32 -12.68
N PHE A 14 -2.74 -1.15 -13.02
CA PHE A 14 -2.03 0.10 -13.31
C PHE A 14 -0.70 0.34 -12.54
N TYR A 15 -0.60 -0.10 -11.28
CA TYR A 15 0.63 -0.06 -10.47
C TYR A 15 1.91 -0.60 -11.13
N SER A 16 1.92 -1.75 -11.85
CA SER A 16 3.20 -2.17 -12.50
C SER A 16 3.57 -1.33 -13.70
N LEU A 17 2.58 -0.74 -14.37
CA LEU A 17 2.82 0.23 -15.42
C LEU A 17 3.47 1.47 -14.82
N VAL A 18 3.01 1.95 -13.65
CA VAL A 18 3.64 3.04 -12.91
C VAL A 18 5.07 2.68 -12.48
N LYS A 19 5.28 1.51 -11.86
CA LYS A 19 6.60 1.06 -11.39
C LYS A 19 7.63 0.94 -12.53
N ARG A 20 7.18 0.53 -13.73
CA ARG A 20 8.04 0.43 -14.93
C ARG A 20 8.15 1.75 -15.72
N SER A 21 7.32 2.74 -15.42
CA SER A 21 7.33 4.04 -16.08
C SER A 21 8.38 4.99 -15.49
N PHE A 22 8.44 6.21 -16.05
CA PHE A 22 9.26 7.30 -15.52
C PHE A 22 8.92 7.66 -14.07
N LEU A 23 7.67 7.49 -13.64
CA LEU A 23 7.20 7.87 -12.29
C LEU A 23 7.79 6.98 -11.18
N GLY A 24 8.09 5.71 -11.47
CA GLY A 24 8.69 4.81 -10.48
C GLY A 24 10.10 5.23 -10.06
N ARG A 25 10.84 5.89 -10.95
CA ARG A 25 12.21 6.42 -10.74
C ARG A 25 12.27 7.93 -10.55
N ALA A 26 11.13 8.60 -10.59
CA ALA A 26 11.06 10.05 -10.42
C ALA A 26 11.43 10.44 -8.98
N PRO A 27 12.02 11.63 -8.79
CA PRO A 27 12.19 12.20 -7.47
C PRO A 27 10.83 12.51 -6.83
N ASP A 28 10.80 12.61 -5.50
CA ASP A 28 9.56 12.65 -4.73
C ASP A 28 8.74 13.93 -4.97
N ASP A 29 9.38 15.05 -5.29
CA ASP A 29 8.75 16.31 -5.70
C ASP A 29 7.90 16.13 -6.96
N LEU A 30 8.44 15.47 -8.00
CA LEU A 30 7.72 15.21 -9.24
C LEU A 30 6.55 14.22 -9.03
N LYS A 31 6.71 13.26 -8.12
CA LYS A 31 5.64 12.33 -7.72
C LYS A 31 4.50 13.05 -7.01
N LEU A 32 4.82 14.03 -6.15
CA LEU A 32 3.83 14.87 -5.48
C LEU A 32 3.07 15.73 -6.50
N GLU A 33 3.79 16.40 -7.42
CA GLU A 33 3.17 17.19 -8.48
C GLU A 33 2.24 16.33 -9.34
N PHE A 34 2.70 15.14 -9.74
CA PHE A 34 1.90 14.20 -10.54
C PHE A 34 0.55 13.88 -9.88
N CYS A 35 0.53 13.64 -8.56
CA CYS A 35 -0.70 13.32 -7.82
C CYS A 35 -1.78 14.41 -7.96
N ASP A 36 -1.38 15.67 -8.13
CA ASP A 36 -2.29 16.81 -8.17
C ASP A 36 -2.73 17.18 -9.60
N THR A 37 -2.04 16.65 -10.61
CA THR A 37 -2.43 16.82 -12.01
C THR A 37 -3.76 16.14 -12.34
N ARG A 38 -4.39 16.57 -13.45
CA ARG A 38 -5.58 15.91 -14.01
C ARG A 38 -5.33 14.44 -14.34
N ILE A 39 -4.11 14.10 -14.76
CA ILE A 39 -3.71 12.73 -15.09
C ILE A 39 -3.62 11.89 -13.81
N GLY A 40 -2.96 12.39 -12.78
CA GLY A 40 -2.87 11.71 -11.48
C GLY A 40 -4.24 11.43 -10.86
N LYS A 41 -5.17 12.39 -10.95
CA LYS A 41 -6.57 12.20 -10.49
C LYS A 41 -7.31 11.14 -11.30
N ALA A 42 -7.16 11.14 -12.63
CA ALA A 42 -7.76 10.12 -13.50
C ALA A 42 -7.20 8.72 -13.21
N VAL A 43 -5.90 8.63 -12.98
CA VAL A 43 -5.19 7.41 -12.56
C VAL A 43 -5.72 6.87 -11.23
N ASN A 44 -5.90 7.74 -10.24
CA ASN A 44 -6.49 7.35 -8.96
C ASN A 44 -7.93 6.83 -9.15
N ALA A 45 -8.76 7.55 -9.93
CA ALA A 45 -10.12 7.13 -10.22
C ALA A 45 -10.17 5.75 -10.92
N PHE A 46 -9.27 5.50 -11.86
CA PHE A 46 -9.14 4.19 -12.49
C PHE A 46 -8.75 3.09 -11.50
N THR A 47 -7.81 3.37 -10.59
CA THR A 47 -7.39 2.42 -9.55
C THR A 47 -8.55 2.07 -8.61
N VAL A 48 -9.37 3.06 -8.24
CA VAL A 48 -10.60 2.85 -7.44
C VAL A 48 -11.63 2.02 -8.20
N TRP A 49 -11.85 2.32 -9.48
CA TRP A 49 -12.74 1.52 -10.34
C TRP A 49 -12.24 0.08 -10.46
N GLU A 50 -10.95 -0.11 -10.71
CA GLU A 50 -10.33 -1.42 -10.83
C GLU A 50 -10.49 -2.25 -9.54
N LYS A 51 -10.33 -1.62 -8.37
CA LYS A 51 -10.62 -2.26 -7.08
C LYS A 51 -12.07 -2.74 -6.98
N LYS A 52 -13.03 -1.95 -7.46
CA LYS A 52 -14.46 -2.32 -7.42
C LYS A 52 -14.80 -3.46 -8.37
N VAL A 53 -14.17 -3.50 -9.54
CA VAL A 53 -14.52 -4.47 -10.60
C VAL A 53 -13.76 -5.78 -10.47
N ILE A 54 -12.47 -5.73 -10.13
CA ILE A 54 -11.59 -6.92 -10.10
C ILE A 54 -10.85 -7.09 -8.76
N GLY A 55 -11.33 -6.46 -7.69
CA GLY A 55 -10.68 -6.50 -6.38
C GLY A 55 -10.52 -7.91 -5.82
N GLU A 56 -11.59 -8.71 -5.82
CA GLU A 56 -11.56 -10.10 -5.33
C GLU A 56 -10.58 -10.96 -6.11
N TYR A 57 -10.62 -10.87 -7.44
CA TYR A 57 -9.66 -11.55 -8.31
C TYR A 57 -8.21 -11.17 -7.99
N LYS A 58 -7.94 -9.88 -7.70
CA LYS A 58 -6.60 -9.44 -7.30
C LYS A 58 -6.17 -10.00 -5.96
N VAL A 59 -7.08 -10.17 -5.01
CA VAL A 59 -6.79 -10.79 -3.70
C VAL A 59 -6.43 -12.27 -3.91
N GLU A 60 -7.22 -12.99 -4.70
CA GLU A 60 -6.93 -14.38 -5.07
C GLU A 60 -5.55 -14.52 -5.74
N VAL A 61 -5.25 -13.66 -6.72
CA VAL A 61 -3.93 -13.64 -7.37
C VAL A 61 -2.81 -13.34 -6.36
N CYS A 62 -3.03 -12.48 -5.36
CA CYS A 62 -2.01 -12.25 -4.31
C CYS A 62 -1.81 -13.49 -3.44
N ASN A 63 -2.88 -14.21 -3.09
CA ASN A 63 -2.80 -15.44 -2.28
C ASN A 63 -1.97 -16.53 -2.99
N THR A 64 -2.00 -16.61 -4.32
CA THR A 64 -1.16 -17.58 -5.06
C THR A 64 0.35 -17.33 -5.02
N ARG A 65 0.81 -16.22 -4.44
CA ARG A 65 2.22 -15.78 -4.47
C ARG A 65 2.99 -16.08 -3.19
N ALA A 66 2.34 -16.63 -2.19
CA ALA A 66 2.95 -17.00 -0.91
C ALA A 66 2.30 -18.28 -0.38
N SER A 67 2.97 -18.96 0.55
CA SER A 67 2.35 -20.08 1.25
C SER A 67 1.31 -19.58 2.25
N ASP A 68 0.29 -20.40 2.54
CA ASP A 68 -0.73 -20.05 3.54
C ASP A 68 -0.12 -19.78 4.93
N GLU A 69 0.95 -20.50 5.29
CA GLU A 69 1.68 -20.30 6.54
C GLU A 69 2.35 -18.91 6.59
N ASP A 70 2.96 -18.48 5.49
CA ASP A 70 3.59 -17.16 5.41
C ASP A 70 2.54 -16.03 5.42
N ILE A 71 1.39 -16.24 4.76
CA ILE A 71 0.27 -15.28 4.79
C ILE A 71 -0.27 -15.15 6.21
N GLN A 72 -0.43 -16.25 6.95
CA GLN A 72 -0.87 -16.24 8.34
C GLN A 72 0.14 -15.53 9.26
N ARG A 73 1.43 -15.78 9.07
CA ARG A 73 2.50 -15.09 9.83
C ARG A 73 2.48 -13.59 9.56
N ALA A 74 2.37 -13.20 8.29
CA ALA A 74 2.24 -11.80 7.89
C ALA A 74 1.00 -11.11 8.46
N ASP A 75 -0.16 -11.77 8.47
CA ASP A 75 -1.39 -11.22 9.08
C ASP A 75 -1.18 -10.94 10.57
N GLY A 76 -0.55 -11.88 11.30
CA GLY A 76 -0.20 -11.72 12.71
C GLY A 76 0.72 -10.51 12.95
N GLU A 77 1.77 -10.36 12.15
CA GLU A 77 2.70 -9.23 12.22
C GLU A 77 2.02 -7.90 11.89
N ALA A 78 1.24 -7.84 10.81
CA ALA A 78 0.51 -6.64 10.39
C ALA A 78 -0.44 -6.15 11.49
N ARG A 79 -1.22 -7.07 12.08
CA ARG A 79 -2.13 -6.77 13.18
C ARG A 79 -1.39 -6.34 14.44
N LYS A 80 -0.22 -6.93 14.73
CA LYS A 80 0.62 -6.50 15.84
C LYS A 80 1.06 -5.05 15.68
N LEU A 81 1.56 -4.68 14.50
CA LEU A 81 1.97 -3.30 14.21
C LEU A 81 0.80 -2.32 14.36
N VAL A 82 -0.37 -2.67 13.82
CA VAL A 82 -1.59 -1.84 13.91
C VAL A 82 -2.08 -1.66 15.35
N ARG A 83 -1.73 -2.57 16.27
CA ARG A 83 -2.04 -2.42 17.71
C ARG A 83 -0.98 -1.63 18.47
N GLU A 84 0.26 -1.66 18.02
CA GLU A 84 1.41 -1.07 18.72
C GLU A 84 1.59 0.42 18.39
N TYR A 85 1.29 0.81 17.14
CA TYR A 85 1.48 2.17 16.66
C TYR A 85 0.15 2.88 16.42
N LYS A 86 0.13 4.18 16.67
CA LYS A 86 -1.03 5.04 16.43
C LYS A 86 -1.39 5.08 14.94
N VAL A 87 -0.39 5.26 14.09
CA VAL A 87 -0.55 5.27 12.63
C VAL A 87 0.36 4.22 12.02
N VAL A 88 -0.21 3.37 11.16
CA VAL A 88 0.56 2.40 10.36
C VAL A 88 0.30 2.64 8.88
N VAL A 89 1.36 2.75 8.10
CA VAL A 89 1.31 2.94 6.65
C VAL A 89 2.04 1.78 5.98
N PHE A 90 1.27 0.89 5.34
CA PHE A 90 1.83 -0.05 4.40
C PHE A 90 2.01 0.65 3.06
N SER A 91 3.23 0.61 2.53
CA SER A 91 3.70 1.47 1.45
C SER A 91 4.48 0.67 0.40
N PHE A 92 4.58 1.26 -0.80
CA PHE A 92 5.57 0.90 -1.79
C PHE A 92 6.49 2.09 -2.05
N LEU A 93 7.80 1.85 -2.14
CA LEU A 93 8.83 2.87 -2.33
C LEU A 93 8.58 3.71 -3.60
N SER A 94 8.16 3.04 -4.68
CA SER A 94 7.97 3.65 -6.00
C SER A 94 6.59 4.30 -6.21
N CYS A 95 5.70 4.28 -5.21
CA CYS A 95 4.32 4.74 -5.36
C CYS A 95 4.16 6.24 -5.04
N PRO A 96 3.67 7.07 -6.00
CA PRO A 96 3.50 8.51 -5.77
C PRO A 96 2.45 8.82 -4.69
N PHE A 97 1.38 8.04 -4.61
CA PHE A 97 0.36 8.18 -3.57
C PHE A 97 0.87 7.80 -2.18
N CYS A 98 1.84 6.88 -2.08
CA CYS A 98 2.49 6.54 -0.82
C CYS A 98 3.39 7.68 -0.35
N VAL A 99 4.14 8.31 -1.26
CA VAL A 99 4.94 9.51 -0.96
C VAL A 99 4.04 10.62 -0.42
N LYS A 100 2.91 10.89 -1.08
CA LYS A 100 1.95 11.89 -0.61
C LYS A 100 1.37 11.56 0.77
N ALA A 101 0.93 10.33 0.99
CA ALA A 101 0.41 9.92 2.30
C ALA A 101 1.45 10.07 3.42
N LYS A 102 2.70 9.66 3.16
CA LYS A 102 3.81 9.82 4.12
C LYS A 102 4.11 11.28 4.42
N SER A 103 4.07 12.18 3.43
CA SER A 103 4.25 13.62 3.64
C SER A 103 3.15 14.19 4.55
N LEU A 104 1.89 13.92 4.21
CA LEU A 104 0.74 14.42 4.97
C LEU A 104 0.73 13.92 6.42
N LEU A 105 1.10 12.67 6.66
CA LEU A 105 1.15 12.11 8.01
C LEU A 105 2.30 12.70 8.84
N ARG A 106 3.47 12.96 8.23
CA ARG A 106 4.59 13.62 8.92
C ARG A 106 4.28 15.06 9.34
N GLU A 107 3.41 15.75 8.60
CA GLU A 107 2.98 17.10 8.94
C GLU A 107 2.01 17.14 10.14
N ARG A 108 1.36 16.02 10.45
CA ARG A 108 0.29 15.92 11.48
C ARG A 108 0.71 15.15 12.73
N TYR A 109 1.56 14.15 12.57
CA TYR A 109 2.00 13.26 13.63
C TYR A 109 3.49 13.39 13.87
N GLY A 110 3.91 13.12 15.11
CA GLY A 110 5.33 12.95 15.42
C GLY A 110 5.90 11.73 14.70
N VAL A 111 7.22 11.72 14.48
CA VAL A 111 7.92 10.60 13.83
C VAL A 111 7.69 9.28 14.58
N ASP A 112 7.58 9.35 15.91
CA ASP A 112 7.39 8.17 16.77
C ASP A 112 5.97 7.58 16.70
N ASP A 113 4.99 8.36 16.23
CA ASP A 113 3.59 7.93 16.14
C ASP A 113 3.26 7.20 14.82
N VAL A 114 4.15 7.31 13.82
CA VAL A 114 3.92 6.81 12.44
C VAL A 114 4.89 5.68 12.10
N LYS A 115 4.37 4.46 12.01
CA LYS A 115 5.11 3.31 11.51
C LYS A 115 4.88 3.15 10.00
N VAL A 116 5.95 3.26 9.22
CA VAL A 116 5.94 2.93 7.79
C VAL A 116 6.51 1.53 7.57
N VAL A 117 5.83 0.72 6.77
CA VAL A 117 6.26 -0.60 6.33
C VAL A 117 6.31 -0.61 4.81
N GLU A 118 7.51 -0.67 4.24
CA GLU A 118 7.71 -0.77 2.80
C GLU A 118 7.66 -2.24 2.38
N LEU A 119 6.77 -2.58 1.44
CA LEU A 119 6.53 -3.96 1.02
C LEU A 119 7.43 -4.40 -0.15
N ASP A 120 8.02 -3.46 -0.88
CA ASP A 120 8.82 -3.70 -2.07
C ASP A 120 10.28 -3.23 -1.96
N ASP A 121 10.75 -3.07 -0.72
CA ASP A 121 12.15 -2.86 -0.39
C ASP A 121 12.87 -4.21 -0.35
N GLU A 122 13.75 -4.46 -1.33
CA GLU A 122 14.53 -5.70 -1.45
C GLU A 122 15.78 -5.70 -0.56
N ASP A 123 16.18 -4.52 -0.04
CA ASP A 123 17.41 -4.33 0.74
C ASP A 123 17.16 -4.41 2.27
N ASP A 124 15.91 -4.58 2.69
CA ASP A 124 15.57 -4.58 4.11
C ASP A 124 15.69 -5.98 4.73
N GLU A 125 16.82 -6.21 5.42
CA GLU A 125 17.24 -7.50 6.00
C GLU A 125 16.56 -7.87 7.34
N SER A 126 15.59 -7.08 7.83
CA SER A 126 15.05 -7.21 9.20
C SER A 126 14.29 -8.51 9.54
N GLY A 127 14.20 -9.49 8.64
CA GLY A 127 13.62 -10.81 8.90
C GLY A 127 12.10 -10.84 9.13
N SER A 128 11.41 -9.70 8.97
CA SER A 128 9.93 -9.61 9.01
C SER A 128 9.32 -10.15 7.71
N VAL A 129 8.11 -10.72 7.76
CA VAL A 129 7.45 -11.24 6.55
C VAL A 129 7.10 -10.09 5.62
N ARG A 130 7.89 -9.91 4.56
CA ARG A 130 7.74 -8.84 3.56
C ARG A 130 7.28 -9.35 2.22
N GLY A 131 6.81 -8.42 1.38
CA GLY A 131 6.49 -8.73 -0.01
C GLY A 131 5.13 -9.40 -0.21
N PRO A 132 5.03 -10.42 -1.09
CA PRO A 132 3.74 -10.96 -1.53
C PRO A 132 2.84 -11.48 -0.41
N ALA A 133 3.41 -12.10 0.63
CA ALA A 133 2.65 -12.63 1.77
C ALA A 133 1.95 -11.52 2.57
N LEU A 134 2.64 -10.40 2.83
CA LEU A 134 2.05 -9.25 3.52
C LEU A 134 1.01 -8.54 2.66
N GLN A 135 1.25 -8.43 1.35
CA GLN A 135 0.26 -7.90 0.41
C GLN A 135 -1.01 -8.77 0.37
N ALA A 136 -0.85 -10.10 0.38
CA ALA A 136 -1.95 -11.06 0.42
C ALA A 136 -2.72 -10.99 1.75
N ALA A 137 -2.01 -10.96 2.89
CA ALA A 137 -2.61 -10.80 4.20
C ALA A 137 -3.44 -9.51 4.32
N LEU A 138 -2.90 -8.38 3.87
CA LEU A 138 -3.64 -7.10 3.81
C LEU A 138 -4.83 -7.18 2.84
N GLY A 139 -4.67 -7.86 1.71
CA GLY A 139 -5.75 -8.13 0.77
C GLY A 139 -6.90 -8.91 1.40
N ASN A 140 -6.60 -9.98 2.12
CA ASN A 140 -7.59 -10.81 2.83
C ASN A 140 -8.23 -10.06 3.99
N TRP A 141 -7.47 -9.23 4.71
CA TRP A 141 -7.98 -8.50 5.87
C TRP A 141 -8.83 -7.28 5.47
N THR A 142 -8.36 -6.46 4.53
CA THR A 142 -8.97 -5.16 4.22
C THR A 142 -9.60 -5.09 2.82
N GLY A 143 -9.52 -6.15 2.02
CA GLY A 143 -9.91 -6.12 0.59
C GLY A 143 -9.06 -5.18 -0.26
N ARG A 144 -7.87 -4.77 0.22
CA ARG A 144 -6.98 -3.84 -0.48
C ARG A 144 -5.59 -4.46 -0.65
N THR A 145 -5.24 -4.72 -1.91
CA THR A 145 -3.89 -5.14 -2.31
C THR A 145 -3.04 -3.98 -2.84
N SER A 146 -3.65 -2.82 -3.11
CA SER A 146 -2.95 -1.61 -3.53
C SER A 146 -2.41 -0.82 -2.34
N MET A 147 -1.31 -0.09 -2.55
CA MET A 147 -0.72 0.80 -1.56
C MET A 147 -0.91 2.28 -1.96
N PRO A 148 -1.07 3.19 -1.01
CA PRO A 148 -0.94 2.98 0.44
C PRO A 148 -2.15 2.26 1.04
N ASN A 149 -1.92 1.49 2.10
CA ASN A 149 -2.96 0.95 2.99
C ASN A 149 -2.67 1.44 4.42
N ILE A 150 -3.56 2.28 4.93
CA ILE A 150 -3.32 3.13 6.10
C ILE A 150 -4.28 2.74 7.21
N PHE A 151 -3.73 2.68 8.43
CA PHE A 151 -4.47 2.49 9.66
C PHE A 151 -4.20 3.65 10.61
N VAL A 152 -5.25 4.14 11.27
CA VAL A 152 -5.18 5.18 12.31
C VAL A 152 -5.97 4.68 13.50
N ASP A 153 -5.36 4.69 14.69
CA ASP A 153 -5.93 4.22 15.95
C ASP A 153 -6.54 2.80 15.83
N GLY A 154 -5.84 1.92 15.11
CA GLY A 154 -6.27 0.54 14.87
C GLY A 154 -7.34 0.36 13.77
N VAL A 155 -7.90 1.44 13.21
CA VAL A 155 -8.97 1.40 12.20
C VAL A 155 -8.39 1.56 10.80
N ASN A 156 -8.84 0.74 9.85
CA ASN A 156 -8.44 0.88 8.45
C ASN A 156 -9.13 2.08 7.81
N VAL A 157 -8.35 3.08 7.40
CA VAL A 157 -8.86 4.27 6.72
C VAL A 157 -8.79 4.11 5.20
N GLY A 158 -7.94 3.19 4.71
CA GLY A 158 -7.80 2.85 3.30
C GLY A 158 -6.55 3.47 2.67
N GLY A 159 -6.70 4.12 1.52
CA GLY A 159 -5.62 4.72 0.75
C GLY A 159 -5.51 6.24 0.95
N CYS A 160 -4.76 6.89 0.05
CA CYS A 160 -4.52 8.34 0.14
C CYS A 160 -5.79 9.15 -0.11
N TYR A 161 -6.59 8.77 -1.12
CA TYR A 161 -7.79 9.51 -1.54
C TYR A 161 -9.07 8.66 -1.50
N ASP A 162 -8.96 7.39 -1.14
CA ASP A 162 -10.04 6.42 -1.26
C ASP A 162 -10.04 5.47 -0.05
N GLY A 163 -11.22 4.97 0.35
CA GLY A 163 -11.35 4.13 1.54
C GLY A 163 -12.54 4.55 2.37
N THR A 164 -12.46 4.31 3.67
CA THR A 164 -13.51 4.62 4.64
C THR A 164 -12.92 5.50 5.75
N PRO A 165 -12.65 6.80 5.50
CA PRO A 165 -12.95 7.56 4.26
C PRO A 165 -11.74 7.80 3.33
N GLY A 166 -10.54 7.34 3.69
CA GLY A 166 -9.27 7.68 3.05
C GLY A 166 -8.55 8.82 3.76
N LEU A 167 -7.22 8.89 3.63
CA LEU A 167 -6.39 9.84 4.40
C LEU A 167 -6.74 11.31 4.12
N VAL A 168 -6.76 11.74 2.86
CA VAL A 168 -7.06 13.12 2.48
C VAL A 168 -8.47 13.53 2.90
N PRO A 169 -9.52 12.71 2.64
CA PRO A 169 -10.85 13.00 3.17
C PRO A 169 -10.92 13.14 4.69
N MET A 170 -10.19 12.33 5.47
CA MET A 170 -10.12 12.51 6.93
C MET A 170 -9.50 13.86 7.31
N ILE A 171 -8.41 14.24 6.63
CA ILE A 171 -7.72 15.52 6.85
C ILE A 171 -8.66 16.69 6.56
N GLU A 172 -9.38 16.65 5.44
CA GLU A 172 -10.33 17.70 5.02
C GLU A 172 -11.51 17.83 6.00
N GLN A 173 -11.89 16.73 6.65
CA GLN A 173 -12.95 16.69 7.67
C GLN A 173 -12.45 17.07 9.08
N GLY A 174 -11.16 17.34 9.25
CA GLY A 174 -10.58 17.66 10.56
C GLY A 174 -10.55 16.49 11.54
N LEU A 175 -10.52 15.25 11.03
CA LEU A 175 -10.52 14.02 11.83
C LEU A 175 -9.10 13.53 12.19
N LEU A 176 -8.05 14.25 11.77
CA LEU A 176 -6.63 13.95 11.98
C LEU A 176 -5.85 15.18 12.42
#